data_AF-S8D129-F1
#
_entry.id   AF-S8D129-F1
#
_cell.length_a   1.000
_cell.length_b   1.000
_cell.length_c   1.000
_cell.angle_alpha   90.00
_cell.angle_beta   90.00
_cell.angle_gamma   90.00
#
_symmetry.space_group_name_H-M   'P 1'
#
loop_
_entity.id
_entity.type
_entity.pdbx_description
1 polymer ?
#
loop_
_entity_poly.entity_id
_entity_poly.type
_entity_poly.pdbx_seq_one_letter_code
_entity_poly.pdbx_strand_id
1 'polypeptide(L)'
;DPSVPSWARPGADEIPPWARRGSRKESTEIEIPFYFYLLASAVTAIAAIGSVFEYVNQRPVFGVVNSDSAFYAPLLGFFVFTGFPSSAFLWYKSVQVANREADEEDRRDGY
;
A
#
# COMPACT_ATOMS: atom_id res chain seq x y z
N ASP A 1 -18.14 -24.58 40.19
CA ASP A 1 -18.00 -24.61 38.72
C ASP A 1 -16.64 -24.14 38.27
N PRO A 2 -15.80 -25.04 37.73
CA PRO A 2 -14.43 -24.74 37.30
C PRO A 2 -14.36 -24.21 35.85
N SER A 3 -15.36 -23.45 35.37
CA SER A 3 -15.42 -23.03 33.96
C SER A 3 -15.52 -21.53 33.71
N VAL A 4 -15.59 -20.69 34.76
CA VAL A 4 -15.73 -19.24 34.57
C VAL A 4 -14.35 -18.56 34.60
N PRO A 5 -13.91 -17.93 33.50
CA PRO A 5 -12.65 -17.21 33.42
C PRO A 5 -12.54 -16.11 34.48
N SER A 6 -11.33 -15.78 34.93
CA SER A 6 -11.09 -14.79 35.98
C SER A 6 -11.69 -13.41 35.68
N TRP A 7 -11.67 -12.98 34.42
CA TRP A 7 -12.27 -11.73 33.94
C TRP A 7 -13.80 -11.73 33.88
N ALA A 8 -14.45 -12.89 33.92
CA ALA A 8 -15.91 -13.03 33.85
C ALA A 8 -16.58 -13.10 35.24
N ARG A 9 -15.78 -12.96 36.31
CA ARG A 9 -16.28 -13.08 37.69
C ARG A 9 -16.95 -11.76 38.13
N PRO A 10 -18.06 -11.82 38.88
CA PRO A 10 -18.68 -10.61 39.43
C PRO A 10 -17.69 -9.83 40.29
N GLY A 11 -17.42 -8.57 39.93
CA GLY A 11 -16.44 -7.73 40.62
C GLY A 11 -14.97 -7.91 40.18
N ALA A 12 -14.72 -8.59 39.06
CA ALA A 12 -13.36 -8.68 38.49
C ALA A 12 -12.93 -7.36 37.86
N ASP A 13 -11.82 -6.79 38.34
CA ASP A 13 -11.15 -5.62 37.74
C ASP A 13 -10.32 -6.00 36.49
N GLU A 14 -10.18 -7.29 36.20
CA GLU A 14 -9.46 -7.75 35.01
C GLU A 14 -10.26 -7.44 33.75
N ILE A 15 -9.71 -6.55 32.92
CA ILE A 15 -10.24 -6.26 31.60
C ILE A 15 -10.26 -7.56 30.78
N PRO A 16 -11.38 -7.90 30.13
CA PRO A 16 -11.45 -9.12 29.34
C PRO A 16 -10.48 -9.07 28.14
N PRO A 17 -9.97 -10.22 27.69
CA PRO A 17 -8.89 -10.27 26.70
C PRO A 17 -9.20 -9.55 25.38
N TRP A 18 -10.48 -9.45 24.99
CA TRP A 18 -10.91 -8.66 23.83
C TRP A 18 -10.92 -7.14 24.08
N ALA A 19 -11.16 -6.68 25.31
CA ALA A 19 -11.18 -5.25 25.66
C ALA A 19 -9.79 -4.70 26.02
N ARG A 20 -8.82 -5.56 26.34
CA ARG A 20 -7.40 -5.17 26.56
C ARG A 20 -6.76 -4.52 25.33
N ARG A 21 -7.34 -4.69 24.13
CA ARG A 21 -6.83 -4.12 22.87
C ARG A 21 -7.28 -2.68 22.60
N GLY A 22 -8.43 -2.23 23.14
CA GLY A 22 -8.88 -0.84 23.00
C GLY A 22 -8.01 0.20 23.73
N SER A 23 -7.11 -0.26 24.62
CA SER A 23 -6.16 0.58 25.35
C SER A 23 -4.73 0.53 24.80
N ARG A 24 -4.47 -0.28 23.76
CA ARG A 24 -3.21 -0.21 23.02
C ARG A 24 -3.27 1.05 22.17
N LYS A 25 -2.59 2.11 22.62
CA LYS A 25 -2.41 3.37 21.89
C LYS A 25 -2.11 3.04 20.43
N GLU A 26 -3.10 3.26 19.57
CA GLU A 26 -2.89 3.32 18.13
C GLU A 26 -1.86 4.43 17.92
N SER A 27 -0.66 4.05 17.49
CA SER A 27 0.26 4.99 16.91
C SER A 27 -0.51 5.74 15.83
N THR A 28 -0.49 7.07 15.88
CA THR A 28 -1.15 7.97 14.92
C THR A 28 -0.45 7.95 13.56
N GLU A 29 -0.12 6.76 13.07
CA GLU A 29 0.39 6.53 11.74
C GLU A 29 -0.83 6.21 10.89
N ILE A 30 -1.13 7.08 9.92
CA ILE A 30 -2.25 6.88 9.00
C ILE A 30 -1.96 5.59 8.23
N GLU A 31 -2.63 4.50 8.59
CA GLU A 31 -2.51 3.24 7.87
C GLU A 31 -3.26 3.34 6.55
N ILE A 32 -2.50 3.42 5.47
CA ILE A 32 -3.03 3.38 4.11
C ILE A 32 -3.21 1.91 3.72
N PRO A 33 -4.41 1.49 3.28
CA PRO A 33 -4.65 0.12 2.84
C PRO A 33 -3.76 -0.32 1.68
N PHE A 34 -3.43 -1.61 1.63
CA PHE A 34 -2.49 -2.16 0.64
C PHE A 34 -2.87 -1.83 -0.82
N TYR A 35 -4.17 -1.82 -1.14
CA TYR A 35 -4.65 -1.64 -2.51
C TYR A 35 -4.38 -0.24 -3.06
N PHE A 36 -4.23 0.78 -2.22
CA PHE A 36 -3.83 2.11 -2.68
C PHE A 36 -2.36 2.14 -3.12
N TYR A 37 -1.47 1.51 -2.36
CA TYR A 37 -0.07 1.34 -2.77
C TYR A 37 0.04 0.52 -4.05
N LEU A 38 -0.76 -0.53 -4.18
CA LEU A 38 -0.79 -1.37 -5.38
C LEU A 38 -1.30 -0.59 -6.60
N LEU A 39 -2.37 0.18 -6.45
CA LEU A 39 -2.91 1.03 -7.52
C LEU A 39 -1.88 2.08 -7.95
N ALA A 40 -1.28 2.80 -6.99
CA ALA A 40 -0.26 3.79 -7.26
C ALA A 40 0.95 3.18 -7.98
N SER A 41 1.38 1.98 -7.57
CA SER A 41 2.42 1.20 -8.25
C SER A 41 2.04 0.88 -9.69
N ALA A 42 0.82 0.38 -9.92
CA ALA A 42 0.37 -0.01 -11.26
C ALA A 42 0.32 1.19 -12.21
N VAL A 43 -0.25 2.31 -11.76
CA VAL A 43 -0.34 3.54 -12.57
C VAL A 43 1.06 4.09 -12.89
N THR A 44 1.96 4.14 -11.92
CA THR A 44 3.34 4.61 -12.15
C THR A 44 4.12 3.68 -13.08
N ALA A 45 3.95 2.37 -12.97
CA ALA A 45 4.55 1.41 -13.90
C ALA A 45 4.03 1.57 -15.33
N ILE A 46 2.71 1.75 -15.51
CA ILE A 46 2.11 1.99 -16.83
C ILE A 46 2.64 3.30 -17.44
N ALA A 47 2.74 4.38 -16.65
CA ALA A 47 3.30 5.64 -17.11
C ALA A 47 4.77 5.50 -17.54
N ALA A 48 5.59 4.77 -16.78
CA ALA A 48 6.99 4.50 -17.13
C ALA A 48 7.10 3.67 -18.43
N ILE A 49 6.35 2.57 -18.53
CA ILE A 49 6.36 1.70 -19.72
C ILE A 49 5.84 2.47 -20.95
N GLY A 50 4.72 3.17 -20.81
CA GLY A 50 4.17 4.00 -21.88
C GLY A 50 5.16 5.07 -22.33
N SER A 51 5.95 5.65 -21.42
CA SER A 51 6.99 6.61 -21.76
C SER A 51 8.11 6.01 -22.59
N VAL A 52 8.50 4.76 -22.33
CA VAL A 52 9.45 4.01 -23.17
C VAL A 52 8.88 3.81 -24.57
N PHE A 53 7.64 3.32 -24.68
CA PHE A 53 6.99 3.10 -25.98
C PHE A 53 6.82 4.39 -26.78
N GLU A 54 6.45 5.47 -26.11
CA GLU A 54 6.29 6.79 -26.69
C GLU A 54 7.63 7.29 -27.25
N TYR A 55 8.71 7.19 -26.46
CA TYR A 55 10.05 7.56 -26.89
C TYR A 55 10.56 6.70 -28.07
N VAL A 56 10.32 5.40 -28.07
CA VAL A 56 10.80 4.53 -29.16
C VAL A 56 10.04 4.76 -30.46
N ASN A 57 8.71 4.92 -30.39
CA ASN A 57 7.88 5.04 -31.57
C ASN A 57 7.70 6.48 -32.07
N GLN A 58 8.17 7.48 -31.31
CA GLN A 58 7.98 8.90 -31.59
C GLN A 58 6.50 9.24 -31.88
N ARG A 59 5.59 8.54 -31.20
CA ARG A 59 4.14 8.71 -31.32
C ARG A 59 3.61 9.09 -29.95
N PRO A 60 3.17 10.34 -29.74
CA PRO A 60 2.71 10.80 -28.43
C PRO A 60 1.37 10.17 -28.08
N VAL A 61 1.39 9.01 -27.40
CA VAL A 61 0.18 8.26 -27.00
C VAL A 61 -0.53 8.98 -25.87
N PHE A 62 0.21 9.60 -24.97
CA PHE A 62 -0.38 10.43 -23.90
C PHE A 62 -0.88 11.77 -24.42
N GLY A 63 -0.41 12.23 -25.58
CA GLY A 63 -0.86 13.48 -26.22
C GLY A 63 -0.56 14.76 -25.42
N VAL A 64 0.22 14.68 -24.34
CA VAL A 64 0.54 15.82 -23.47
C VAL A 64 1.56 16.76 -24.13
N VAL A 65 2.55 16.19 -24.82
CA VAL A 65 3.62 16.94 -25.50
C VAL A 65 3.87 16.32 -26.88
N ASN A 66 4.08 17.17 -27.89
CA ASN A 66 4.44 16.73 -29.24
C ASN A 66 5.89 16.22 -29.28
N SER A 67 6.18 15.26 -30.16
CA SER A 67 7.51 14.70 -30.38
C SER A 67 8.56 15.75 -30.76
N ASP A 68 8.15 16.83 -31.45
CA ASP A 68 9.04 17.89 -31.92
C ASP A 68 9.43 18.89 -30.81
N SER A 69 8.89 18.73 -29.60
CA SER A 69 9.17 19.59 -28.46
C SER A 69 10.50 19.24 -27.80
N ALA A 70 11.27 20.27 -27.43
CA ALA A 70 12.50 20.12 -26.64
C ALA A 70 12.25 19.45 -25.27
N PHE A 71 11.02 19.50 -24.76
CA PHE A 71 10.64 18.88 -23.49
C PHE A 71 10.22 17.40 -23.61
N TYR A 72 10.08 16.87 -24.83
CA TYR A 72 9.59 15.51 -25.06
C TYR A 72 10.47 14.46 -24.40
N ALA A 73 11.75 14.40 -24.78
CA ALA A 73 12.68 13.40 -24.23
C ALA A 73 12.93 13.57 -22.71
N PRO A 74 13.13 14.80 -22.17
CA PRO A 74 13.27 14.98 -20.72
C PRO A 74 12.06 14.52 -19.90
N LEU A 75 10.84 14.80 -20.38
CA LEU A 75 9.61 14.40 -19.67
C LEU A 75 9.44 12.88 -19.63
N LEU A 76 9.64 12.21 -20.76
CA LEU A 76 9.58 10.74 -20.84
C LEU A 76 10.69 10.11 -19.99
N GLY A 77 11.89 10.68 -20.03
CA GLY A 77 13.01 10.29 -19.18
C GLY A 77 12.65 10.37 -17.70
N PHE A 78 12.02 11.47 -17.25
CA PHE A 78 11.57 11.62 -15.87
C PHE A 78 10.64 10.47 -15.44
N PHE A 79 9.63 10.14 -16.24
CA PHE A 79 8.72 9.03 -15.95
C PHE A 79 9.41 7.67 -15.89
N VAL A 80 10.41 7.42 -16.75
CA VAL A 80 11.17 6.16 -16.72
C VAL A 80 12.06 6.08 -15.49
N PHE A 81 12.87 7.12 -15.24
CA PHE A 81 13.86 7.13 -14.16
C PHE A 81 13.22 7.16 -12.78
N THR A 82 12.08 7.82 -12.62
CA THR A 82 11.36 7.87 -11.34
C THR A 82 10.31 6.78 -11.23
N GLY A 83 9.65 6.40 -12.33
CA GLY A 83 8.50 5.50 -12.32
C GLY A 83 8.87 4.03 -12.08
N PHE A 84 9.96 3.51 -12.66
CA PHE A 84 10.37 2.12 -12.36
C PHE A 84 10.79 1.92 -10.90
N PRO A 85 11.67 2.75 -10.31
CA PRO A 85 12.00 2.60 -8.89
C PRO A 85 10.80 2.83 -7.97
N SER A 86 9.98 3.84 -8.26
CA SER A 86 8.81 4.17 -7.42
C SER A 86 7.76 3.06 -7.47
N SER A 87 7.46 2.52 -8.65
CA SER A 87 6.52 1.39 -8.77
C SER A 87 7.02 0.15 -8.04
N ALA A 88 8.29 -0.22 -8.21
CA ALA A 88 8.87 -1.35 -7.48
C ALA A 88 8.79 -1.16 -5.95
N PHE A 89 9.10 0.04 -5.46
CA PHE A 89 8.97 0.38 -4.05
C PHE A 89 7.53 0.31 -3.55
N LEU A 90 6.58 0.90 -4.28
CA LEU A 90 5.16 0.92 -3.92
C LEU A 90 4.54 -0.49 -3.95
N TRP A 91 4.91 -1.32 -4.92
CA TRP A 91 4.52 -2.73 -4.96
C TRP A 91 5.08 -3.50 -3.76
N TYR A 92 6.35 -3.31 -3.43
CA TYR A 92 6.93 -3.97 -2.26
C TYR A 92 6.22 -3.56 -0.97
N LYS A 93 5.91 -2.27 -0.82
CA LYS A 93 5.13 -1.75 0.31
C LYS A 93 3.71 -2.32 0.34
N SER A 94 3.04 -2.46 -0.82
CA SER A 94 1.70 -3.06 -0.86
C SER A 94 1.72 -4.51 -0.41
N VAL A 95 2.70 -5.30 -0.85
CA VAL A 95 2.85 -6.70 -0.42
C VAL A 95 3.09 -6.80 1.08
N GLN A 96 3.93 -5.93 1.66
CA GLN A 96 4.15 -5.91 3.12
C GLN A 96 2.87 -5.61 3.90
N VAL A 97 2.11 -4.61 3.44
CA VAL A 97 0.87 -4.21 4.12
C VAL A 97 -0.19 -5.31 3.99
N ALA A 98 -0.35 -5.90 2.81
CA ALA A 98 -1.27 -7.02 2.59
C ALA A 98 -0.95 -8.22 3.48
N ASN A 99 0.33 -8.61 3.57
CA ASN A 99 0.74 -9.73 4.43
C ASN A 99 0.48 -9.43 5.92
N ARG A 100 0.74 -8.19 6.35
CA ARG A 100 0.46 -7.77 7.73
C ARG A 100 -1.03 -7.77 8.04
N GLU A 101 -1.86 -7.26 7.13
CA GLU A 101 -3.32 -7.26 7.29
C GLU A 101 -3.86 -8.70 7.36
N ALA A 102 -3.33 -9.61 6.53
CA ALA A 102 -3.68 -11.04 6.58
C ALA A 102 -3.28 -11.68 7.92
N ASP A 103 -2.04 -11.47 8.39
CA ASP A 103 -1.59 -11.96 9.71
C ASP A 103 -2.43 -11.42 10.87
N GLU A 104 -2.97 -10.19 10.74
CA GLU A 104 -3.85 -9.60 11.73
C GLU A 104 -5.27 -10.17 11.69
N GLU A 105 -5.75 -10.54 10.50
CA GLU A 105 -7.03 -11.20 10.31
C GLU A 105 -7.02 -12.62 10.87
N ASP A 106 -5.98 -13.40 10.58
CA ASP A 106 -5.76 -14.74 11.17
C ASP A 106 -5.72 -14.65 12.72
N ARG A 107 -5.00 -13.67 13.28
CA ARG A 107 -5.01 -13.45 14.74
C ARG A 107 -6.36 -13.03 15.31
N ARG A 108 -7.25 -12.47 14.49
CA ARG A 108 -8.60 -12.06 14.92
C ARG A 108 -9.59 -13.20 14.83
N ASP A 109 -9.47 -14.07 13.84
CA ASP A 109 -10.35 -15.23 13.65
C ASP A 109 -9.95 -16.44 14.51
N GLY A 110 -8.74 -16.42 15.09
CA GLY A 110 -8.32 -17.34 16.14
C GLY A 110 -7.51 -18.53 15.64
N TYR A 111 -6.95 -18.45 14.43
CA TYR A 111 -5.89 -19.34 13.94
C TYR A 111 -4.48 -18.80 14.22
#